data_AF-A0A3A4P9R5-F1
#
_entry.id   AF-A0A3A4P9R5-F1
#
_cell.length_a   1.000
_cell.length_b   1.000
_cell.length_c   1.000
_cell.angle_alpha   90.00
_cell.angle_beta   90.00
_cell.angle_gamma   90.00
#
_symmetry.space_group_name_H-M   'P 1'
#
loop_
_entity.id
_entity.type
_entity.pdbx_description
1 polymer ?
#
loop_
_entity_poly.entity_id
_entity_poly.type
_entity_poly.pdbx_seq_one_letter_code
_entity_poly.pdbx_strand_id
1 'polypeptide(L)'
;MFKKTQVKALLSGMEFLEGHPWLVRFLLRPISRMPFISSRLMVLFKGFMGNTAFEMHYVDLERGRIGIGGVEEILFGSKVIEQLHKVLETRLPEEEKNAALYELGYNLCRWEVSTALDGGQWAPGVLVPLIRNSTILGDMRSDPLLARFFVKTMGMVSRLITDEGGWGHLDFEVQAKPMRVILTNSQEAAWLGPADRPVCHLYAGIVAGYASAISGEELRAREVECRAMGATRCVFEIDR
;
A
#
# COMPACT_ATOMS: atom_id res chain seq x y z
N MET A 1 -19.70 17.65 9.56
CA MET A 1 -19.51 17.59 11.03
C MET A 1 -19.29 16.16 11.54
N PHE A 2 -20.06 15.16 11.13
CA PHE A 2 -19.91 13.74 11.53
C PHE A 2 -18.52 13.12 11.22
N LYS A 3 -17.92 13.44 10.06
CA LYS A 3 -16.61 12.88 9.65
C LYS A 3 -15.47 13.24 10.62
N LYS A 4 -15.43 14.46 11.17
CA LYS A 4 -14.30 14.93 11.99
C LYS A 4 -14.24 14.26 13.36
N THR A 5 -15.39 14.08 14.00
CA THR A 5 -15.47 13.37 15.30
C THR A 5 -15.14 11.89 15.15
N GLN A 6 -15.61 11.25 14.07
CA GLN A 6 -15.28 9.86 13.75
C GLN A 6 -13.78 9.70 13.50
N VAL A 7 -13.19 10.54 12.62
CA VAL A 7 -11.75 10.53 12.35
C VAL A 7 -10.94 10.76 13.62
N LYS A 8 -11.35 11.71 14.48
CA LYS A 8 -10.68 11.95 15.77
C LYS A 8 -10.73 10.71 16.68
N ALA A 9 -11.89 10.08 16.81
CA ALA A 9 -12.05 8.89 17.65
C ALA A 9 -11.21 7.71 17.14
N LEU A 10 -11.23 7.45 15.82
CA LEU A 10 -10.41 6.42 15.19
C LEU A 10 -8.92 6.70 15.38
N LEU A 11 -8.49 7.94 15.11
CA LEU A 11 -7.10 8.35 15.29
C LEU A 11 -6.64 8.17 16.74
N SER A 12 -7.43 8.61 17.71
CA SER A 12 -7.11 8.41 19.13
C SER A 12 -7.04 6.93 19.51
N GLY A 13 -7.90 6.09 18.94
CA GLY A 13 -7.82 4.63 19.12
C GLY A 13 -6.52 4.05 18.56
N MET A 14 -6.14 4.44 17.34
CA MET A 14 -4.87 4.02 16.72
C MET A 14 -3.66 4.43 17.57
N GLU A 15 -3.60 5.70 17.98
CA GLU A 15 -2.52 6.25 18.81
C GLU A 15 -2.45 5.59 20.19
N PHE A 16 -3.62 5.30 20.78
CA PHE A 16 -3.67 4.54 22.03
C PHE A 16 -3.05 3.15 21.84
N LEU A 17 -3.40 2.41 20.79
CA LEU A 17 -2.84 1.08 20.55
C LEU A 17 -1.33 1.12 20.31
N GLU A 18 -0.85 2.07 19.52
CA GLU A 18 0.59 2.28 19.29
C GLU A 18 1.36 2.59 20.59
N GLY A 19 0.77 3.42 21.47
CA GLY A 19 1.35 3.75 22.77
C GLY A 19 1.32 2.61 23.79
N HIS A 20 0.58 1.52 23.51
CA HIS A 20 0.43 0.37 24.41
C HIS A 20 0.81 -0.95 23.73
N PRO A 21 2.08 -1.13 23.30
CA PRO A 21 2.50 -2.32 22.56
C PRO A 21 2.35 -3.61 23.38
N TRP A 22 2.43 -3.53 24.71
CA TRP A 22 2.17 -4.67 25.60
C TRP A 22 0.71 -5.15 25.50
N LEU A 23 -0.25 -4.22 25.50
CA LEU A 23 -1.68 -4.52 25.32
C LEU A 23 -1.92 -5.20 23.97
N VAL A 24 -1.34 -4.64 22.90
CA VAL A 24 -1.45 -5.20 21.55
C VAL A 24 -0.87 -6.61 21.50
N ARG A 25 0.35 -6.80 21.99
CA ARG A 25 1.09 -8.06 21.88
C ARG A 25 0.50 -9.19 22.72
N PHE A 26 0.13 -8.91 23.98
CA PHE A 26 -0.22 -9.94 24.95
C PHE A 26 -1.72 -10.12 25.16
N LEU A 27 -2.56 -9.15 24.76
CA LEU A 27 -4.00 -9.24 24.89
C LEU A 27 -4.72 -9.25 23.53
N LEU A 28 -4.56 -8.19 22.74
CA LEU A 28 -5.36 -8.02 21.53
C LEU A 28 -4.98 -9.02 20.44
N ARG A 29 -3.69 -9.25 20.21
CA ARG A 29 -3.21 -10.19 19.20
C ARG A 29 -3.73 -11.62 19.48
N PRO A 30 -3.60 -12.20 20.68
CA PRO A 30 -4.19 -13.50 20.99
C PRO A 30 -5.72 -13.54 20.78
N ILE A 31 -6.45 -12.52 21.24
CA ILE A 31 -7.91 -12.44 21.08
C ILE A 31 -8.29 -12.44 19.61
N SER A 32 -7.62 -11.62 18.79
CA SER A 32 -7.93 -11.49 17.37
C SER A 32 -7.72 -12.78 16.56
N ARG A 33 -6.93 -13.73 17.08
CA ARG A 33 -6.67 -15.04 16.47
C ARG A 33 -7.65 -16.12 16.90
N MET A 34 -8.49 -15.87 17.89
CA MET A 34 -9.49 -16.86 18.29
C MET A 34 -10.43 -17.14 17.11
N PRO A 35 -10.70 -18.40 16.73
CA PRO A 35 -11.39 -18.74 15.47
C PRO A 35 -12.72 -18.01 15.24
N PHE A 36 -13.53 -17.86 16.30
CA PHE A 36 -14.83 -17.18 16.25
C PHE A 36 -14.72 -15.66 16.12
N ILE A 37 -13.58 -15.07 16.49
CA ILE A 37 -13.29 -13.64 16.36
C ILE A 37 -12.64 -13.37 15.00
N SER A 38 -11.58 -14.13 14.68
CA SER A 38 -10.78 -13.94 13.47
C SER A 38 -11.63 -14.01 12.20
N SER A 39 -12.59 -14.93 12.11
CA SER A 39 -13.48 -15.08 10.95
C SER A 39 -14.40 -13.87 10.70
N ARG A 40 -14.58 -13.00 11.70
CA ARG A 40 -15.47 -11.82 11.62
C ARG A 40 -14.72 -10.49 11.61
N LEU A 41 -13.43 -10.49 11.95
CA LEU A 41 -12.62 -9.27 11.95
C LEU A 41 -12.09 -8.97 10.55
N MET A 42 -12.22 -7.72 10.14
CA MET A 42 -11.64 -7.19 8.91
C MET A 42 -10.12 -7.02 9.04
N VAL A 43 -9.42 -7.00 7.90
CA VAL A 43 -7.95 -7.00 7.82
C VAL A 43 -7.32 -5.84 8.59
N LEU A 44 -7.80 -4.60 8.41
CA LEU A 44 -7.19 -3.45 9.09
C LEU A 44 -7.28 -3.55 10.61
N PHE A 45 -8.42 -4.00 11.16
CA PHE A 45 -8.56 -4.17 12.61
C PHE A 45 -7.60 -5.23 13.13
N LYS A 46 -7.47 -6.37 12.44
CA LYS A 46 -6.49 -7.40 12.79
C LYS A 46 -5.06 -6.85 12.76
N GLY A 47 -4.74 -6.00 11.77
CA GLY A 47 -3.45 -5.31 11.65
C GLY A 47 -3.14 -4.41 12.85
N PHE A 48 -4.11 -3.57 13.27
CA PHE A 48 -4.01 -2.72 14.47
C PHE A 48 -4.01 -3.53 15.77
N MET A 49 -4.62 -4.72 15.79
CA MET A 49 -4.52 -5.68 16.89
C MET A 49 -3.20 -6.46 16.89
N GLY A 50 -2.30 -6.18 15.94
CA GLY A 50 -0.93 -6.70 15.92
C GLY A 50 -0.73 -8.00 15.14
N ASN A 51 -1.71 -8.43 14.33
CA ASN A 51 -1.47 -9.54 13.42
C ASN A 51 -0.56 -9.12 12.27
N THR A 52 0.27 -10.07 11.84
CA THR A 52 1.01 -9.95 10.59
C THR A 52 0.12 -10.30 9.41
N ALA A 53 0.49 -9.85 8.21
CA ALA A 53 -0.09 -10.26 6.94
C ALA A 53 -0.14 -11.79 6.87
N PHE A 54 0.96 -12.50 7.15
CA PHE A 54 1.01 -13.98 7.15
C PHE A 54 -0.05 -14.64 8.03
N GLU A 55 -0.44 -14.02 9.15
CA GLU A 55 -1.46 -14.53 10.06
C GLU A 55 -2.89 -14.25 9.58
N MET A 56 -3.03 -13.30 8.66
CA MET A 56 -4.32 -12.88 8.10
C MET A 56 -4.61 -13.52 6.73
N HIS A 57 -3.60 -14.13 6.11
CA HIS A 57 -3.79 -14.89 4.88
C HIS A 57 -4.64 -16.13 5.13
N TYR A 58 -5.56 -16.39 4.21
CA TYR A 58 -6.15 -17.72 4.08
C TYR A 58 -5.32 -18.52 3.08
N VAL A 59 -5.13 -19.80 3.38
CA VAL A 59 -4.41 -20.75 2.52
C VAL A 59 -5.33 -21.94 2.29
N ASP A 60 -5.72 -22.15 1.04
CA ASP A 60 -6.50 -23.30 0.57
C ASP A 60 -5.57 -24.19 -0.25
N LEU A 61 -4.99 -25.20 0.41
CA LEU A 61 -4.02 -26.11 -0.21
C LEU A 61 -4.66 -27.04 -1.25
N GLU A 62 -5.93 -27.40 -1.07
CA GLU A 62 -6.64 -28.28 -2.00
C GLU A 62 -6.83 -27.58 -3.36
N ARG A 63 -7.09 -26.26 -3.32
CA ARG A 63 -7.28 -25.44 -4.53
C ARG A 63 -6.02 -24.67 -4.95
N GLY A 64 -4.93 -24.77 -4.19
CA GLY A 64 -3.68 -24.05 -4.45
C GLY A 64 -3.81 -22.53 -4.37
N ARG A 65 -4.61 -22.01 -3.44
CA ARG A 65 -4.90 -20.56 -3.31
C ARG A 65 -4.36 -19.99 -2.02
N ILE A 66 -3.82 -18.77 -2.12
CA ILE A 66 -3.46 -17.91 -1.00
C ILE A 66 -4.17 -16.57 -1.23
N GLY A 67 -4.60 -15.91 -0.17
CA GLY A 67 -5.14 -14.56 -0.32
C GLY A 67 -5.40 -13.86 1.00
N ILE A 68 -5.70 -12.58 0.92
CA ILE A 68 -5.97 -11.71 2.06
C ILE A 68 -7.05 -10.70 1.69
N GLY A 69 -8.08 -10.59 2.55
CA GLY A 69 -9.14 -9.60 2.40
C GLY A 69 -9.85 -9.61 1.03
N GLY A 70 -10.04 -10.79 0.44
CA GLY A 70 -10.73 -10.97 -0.84
C GLY A 70 -9.84 -10.82 -2.08
N VAL A 71 -8.55 -10.55 -1.92
CA VAL A 71 -7.57 -10.54 -3.01
C VAL A 71 -6.79 -11.85 -3.00
N GLU A 72 -6.72 -12.52 -4.15
CA GLU A 72 -5.86 -13.70 -4.32
C GLU A 72 -4.43 -13.26 -4.57
N GLU A 73 -3.50 -13.92 -3.89
CA GLU A 73 -2.08 -13.63 -3.94
C GLU A 73 -1.28 -14.88 -4.25
N ILE A 74 -0.03 -14.66 -4.67
CA ILE A 74 0.97 -15.70 -4.85
C ILE A 74 2.27 -15.26 -4.19
N LEU A 75 3.00 -16.22 -3.62
CA LEU A 75 4.36 -15.99 -3.17
C LEU A 75 5.31 -16.25 -4.34
N PHE A 76 6.15 -15.28 -4.65
CA PHE A 76 7.14 -15.40 -5.72
C PHE A 76 8.51 -14.87 -5.28
N GLY A 77 9.58 -15.48 -5.77
CA GLY A 77 10.94 -15.00 -5.48
C GLY A 77 11.19 -13.62 -6.08
N SER A 78 11.73 -12.68 -5.31
CA SER A 78 11.89 -11.27 -5.74
C SER A 78 12.76 -11.08 -6.99
N LYS A 79 13.60 -12.05 -7.34
CA LYS A 79 14.37 -12.09 -8.60
C LYS A 79 13.49 -11.96 -9.85
N VAL A 80 12.20 -12.30 -9.76
CA VAL A 80 11.24 -12.12 -10.87
C VAL A 80 11.18 -10.67 -11.34
N ILE A 81 11.39 -9.70 -10.44
CA ILE A 81 11.39 -8.28 -10.79
C ILE A 81 12.50 -7.98 -11.79
N GLU A 82 13.72 -8.44 -11.51
CA GLU A 82 14.84 -8.28 -12.45
C GLU A 82 14.59 -9.01 -13.78
N GLN A 83 14.05 -10.23 -13.70
CA GLN A 83 13.79 -11.04 -14.89
C GLN A 83 12.70 -10.43 -15.77
N LEU A 84 11.65 -9.87 -15.18
CA LEU A 84 10.61 -9.14 -15.89
C LEU A 84 11.21 -7.99 -16.71
N HIS A 85 12.06 -7.18 -16.08
CA HIS A 85 12.78 -6.08 -16.76
C HIS A 85 13.66 -6.58 -17.90
N LYS A 86 14.53 -7.56 -17.63
CA LYS A 86 15.47 -8.10 -18.63
C LYS A 86 14.76 -8.72 -19.82
N VAL A 87 13.70 -9.49 -19.56
CA VAL A 87 12.93 -10.15 -20.61
C VAL A 87 12.23 -9.12 -21.50
N LEU A 88 11.62 -8.07 -20.93
CA LEU A 88 11.01 -7.00 -21.71
C LEU A 88 12.04 -6.16 -22.48
N GLU A 89 13.19 -5.89 -21.89
CA GLU A 89 14.30 -5.17 -22.55
C GLU A 89 14.80 -5.87 -23.81
N THR A 90 14.82 -7.20 -23.84
CA THR A 90 15.20 -7.94 -25.06
C THR A 90 14.17 -7.88 -26.20
N ARG A 91 12.98 -7.32 -25.95
CA ARG A 91 11.84 -7.38 -26.88
C ARG A 91 11.27 -6.02 -27.24
N LEU A 92 11.41 -5.04 -26.35
CA LEU A 92 10.80 -3.73 -26.48
C LEU A 92 11.87 -2.65 -26.47
N PRO A 93 11.68 -1.57 -27.24
CA PRO A 93 12.38 -0.33 -27.01
C PRO A 93 12.22 0.10 -25.56
N GLU A 94 13.23 0.79 -25.07
CA GLU A 94 13.35 1.20 -23.68
C GLU A 94 12.13 1.99 -23.15
N GLU A 95 11.63 2.94 -23.93
CA GLU A 95 10.45 3.73 -23.57
C GLU A 95 9.19 2.87 -23.45
N GLU A 96 8.99 1.95 -24.40
CA GLU A 96 7.86 1.01 -24.39
C GLU A 96 7.96 0.01 -23.23
N LYS A 97 9.17 -0.49 -22.93
CA LYS A 97 9.42 -1.32 -21.74
C LYS A 97 8.99 -0.60 -20.47
N ASN A 98 9.44 0.64 -20.29
CA ASN A 98 9.17 1.42 -19.10
C ASN A 98 7.67 1.74 -18.96
N ALA A 99 7.01 2.06 -20.08
CA ALA A 99 5.56 2.27 -20.13
C ALA A 99 4.79 0.98 -19.79
N ALA A 100 5.18 -0.17 -20.33
CA ALA A 100 4.55 -1.45 -20.04
C ALA A 100 4.66 -1.85 -18.56
N LEU A 101 5.83 -1.64 -17.95
CA LEU A 101 6.05 -1.87 -16.51
C LEU A 101 5.18 -0.94 -15.65
N TYR A 102 5.11 0.35 -16.01
CA TYR A 102 4.26 1.31 -15.34
C TYR A 102 2.78 0.92 -15.45
N GLU A 103 2.30 0.59 -16.64
CA GLU A 103 0.92 0.18 -16.89
C GLU A 103 0.56 -1.10 -16.12
N LEU A 104 1.47 -2.08 -16.09
CA LEU A 104 1.29 -3.29 -15.30
C LEU A 104 1.08 -2.96 -13.81
N GLY A 105 1.93 -2.12 -13.24
CA GLY A 105 1.83 -1.72 -11.83
C GLY A 105 0.55 -0.92 -11.55
N TYR A 106 0.19 -0.02 -12.47
CA TYR A 106 -1.02 0.79 -12.38
C TYR A 106 -2.29 -0.07 -12.36
N ASN A 107 -2.42 -0.96 -13.35
CA ASN A 107 -3.60 -1.79 -13.52
C ASN A 107 -3.75 -2.80 -12.37
N LEU A 108 -2.65 -3.44 -11.97
CA LEU A 108 -2.64 -4.40 -10.87
C LEU A 108 -3.09 -3.73 -9.56
N CYS A 109 -2.41 -2.66 -9.16
CA CYS A 109 -2.71 -2.01 -7.89
C CYS A 109 -4.10 -1.36 -7.88
N ARG A 110 -4.53 -0.76 -9.00
CA ARG A 110 -5.88 -0.19 -9.11
C ARG A 110 -6.95 -1.28 -8.95
N TRP A 111 -6.75 -2.45 -9.53
CA TRP A 111 -7.66 -3.60 -9.38
C TRP A 111 -7.66 -4.12 -7.94
N GLU A 112 -6.50 -4.34 -7.33
CA GLU A 112 -6.37 -4.86 -5.96
C GLU A 112 -7.05 -3.95 -4.95
N VAL A 113 -6.76 -2.65 -5.00
CA VAL A 113 -7.35 -1.65 -4.07
C VAL A 113 -8.85 -1.56 -4.27
N SER A 114 -9.33 -1.54 -5.52
CA SER A 114 -10.77 -1.50 -5.79
C SER A 114 -11.47 -2.76 -5.26
N THR A 115 -10.91 -3.94 -5.53
CA THR A 115 -11.45 -5.23 -5.07
C THR A 115 -11.46 -5.33 -3.54
N ALA A 116 -10.38 -4.90 -2.90
CA ALA A 116 -10.25 -4.88 -1.44
C ALA A 116 -11.28 -3.96 -0.77
N LEU A 117 -11.51 -2.76 -1.34
CA LEU A 117 -12.47 -1.78 -0.83
C LEU A 117 -13.91 -2.22 -1.07
N ASP A 118 -14.23 -2.73 -2.26
CA ASP A 118 -15.58 -3.11 -2.65
C ASP A 118 -16.01 -4.44 -1.98
N GLY A 119 -15.05 -5.32 -1.68
CA GLY A 119 -15.29 -6.61 -1.02
C GLY A 119 -15.62 -6.51 0.47
N GLY A 120 -15.47 -5.35 1.10
CA GLY A 120 -15.85 -5.11 2.50
C GLY A 120 -15.07 -5.92 3.54
N GLN A 121 -13.97 -6.58 3.16
CA GLN A 121 -13.16 -7.40 4.07
C GLN A 121 -12.00 -6.62 4.72
N TRP A 122 -11.63 -5.47 4.14
CA TRP A 122 -10.52 -4.65 4.61
C TRP A 122 -10.92 -3.64 5.67
N ALA A 123 -12.04 -2.95 5.47
CA ALA A 123 -12.57 -1.93 6.36
C ALA A 123 -14.10 -1.95 6.35
N PRO A 124 -14.77 -1.44 7.41
CA PRO A 124 -16.21 -1.27 7.42
C PRO A 124 -16.67 -0.39 6.27
N GLY A 125 -17.77 -0.76 5.60
CA GLY A 125 -18.34 0.03 4.50
C GLY A 125 -18.59 1.50 4.85
N VAL A 126 -18.91 1.81 6.11
CA VAL A 126 -19.08 3.18 6.60
C VAL A 126 -17.79 4.03 6.56
N LEU A 127 -16.61 3.39 6.58
CA LEU A 127 -15.31 4.06 6.47
C LEU A 127 -14.84 4.19 5.02
N VAL A 128 -15.41 3.43 4.07
CA VAL A 128 -15.01 3.48 2.66
C VAL A 128 -15.14 4.90 2.08
N PRO A 129 -16.20 5.69 2.33
CA PRO A 129 -16.28 7.08 1.85
C PRO A 129 -15.29 8.07 2.51
N LEU A 130 -14.56 7.64 3.55
CA LEU A 130 -13.44 8.41 4.12
C LEU A 130 -12.12 8.11 3.40
N ILE A 131 -12.06 6.96 2.72
CA ILE A 131 -10.89 6.49 1.98
C ILE A 131 -11.09 6.84 0.50
N ARG A 132 -12.21 6.41 -0.10
CA ARG A 132 -12.56 6.62 -1.50
C ARG A 132 -13.41 7.87 -1.70
N ASN A 133 -12.80 8.99 -2.12
CA ASN A 133 -13.50 10.24 -2.39
C ASN A 133 -12.66 11.17 -3.28
N SER A 134 -13.28 11.84 -4.27
CA SER A 134 -12.60 12.77 -5.19
C SER A 134 -11.96 13.96 -4.49
N THR A 135 -12.49 14.38 -3.34
CA THR A 135 -11.88 15.49 -2.58
C THR A 135 -10.76 15.05 -1.65
N ILE A 136 -10.47 13.75 -1.51
CA ILE A 136 -9.59 13.22 -0.44
C ILE A 136 -8.20 13.87 -0.45
N LEU A 137 -7.61 14.09 -1.62
CA LEU A 137 -6.30 14.73 -1.74
C LEU A 137 -6.32 16.19 -1.28
N GLY A 138 -7.39 16.92 -1.59
CA GLY A 138 -7.59 18.29 -1.14
C GLY A 138 -7.89 18.37 0.36
N ASP A 139 -8.70 17.43 0.86
CA ASP A 139 -9.07 17.35 2.26
C ASP A 139 -7.85 17.02 3.14
N MET A 140 -6.99 16.10 2.71
CA MET A 140 -5.73 15.78 3.42
C MET A 140 -4.76 16.96 3.43
N ARG A 141 -4.75 17.78 2.38
CA ARG A 141 -3.90 18.99 2.34
C ARG A 141 -4.40 20.09 3.25
N SER A 142 -5.71 20.18 3.46
CA SER A 142 -6.36 21.29 4.19
C SER A 142 -6.71 20.95 5.64
N ASP A 143 -6.89 19.68 5.99
CA ASP A 143 -7.19 19.22 7.35
C ASP A 143 -6.05 18.35 7.92
N PRO A 144 -5.21 18.90 8.83
CA PRO A 144 -4.13 18.15 9.46
C PRO A 144 -4.58 16.90 10.22
N LEU A 145 -5.82 16.87 10.72
CA LEU A 145 -6.36 15.71 11.41
C LEU A 145 -6.60 14.56 10.43
N LEU A 146 -7.16 14.87 9.26
CA LEU A 146 -7.39 13.89 8.20
C LEU A 146 -6.07 13.42 7.59
N ALA A 147 -5.10 14.34 7.39
CA ALA A 147 -3.75 14.00 6.95
C ALA A 147 -3.10 12.97 7.87
N ARG A 148 -3.14 13.20 9.19
CA ARG A 148 -2.59 12.28 10.19
C ARG A 148 -3.30 10.93 10.18
N PHE A 149 -4.62 10.93 10.12
CA PHE A 149 -5.40 9.70 10.04
C PHE A 149 -5.05 8.88 8.79
N PHE A 150 -4.94 9.55 7.63
CA PHE A 150 -4.56 8.90 6.38
C PHE A 150 -3.15 8.32 6.48
N VAL A 151 -2.15 9.10 6.93
CA VAL A 151 -0.76 8.63 7.07
C VAL A 151 -0.68 7.40 7.99
N LYS A 152 -1.44 7.36 9.09
CA LYS A 152 -1.47 6.16 9.96
C LYS A 152 -2.13 4.96 9.31
N THR A 153 -3.25 5.18 8.64
CA THR A 153 -3.94 4.11 7.91
C THR A 153 -3.03 3.54 6.82
N MET A 154 -2.37 4.42 6.06
CA MET A 154 -1.42 4.07 5.02
C MET A 154 -0.16 3.42 5.55
N GLY A 155 0.34 3.84 6.71
CA GLY A 155 1.46 3.16 7.37
C GLY A 155 1.10 1.73 7.77
N MET A 156 -0.13 1.48 8.24
CA MET A 156 -0.61 0.13 8.50
C MET A 156 -0.73 -0.69 7.21
N VAL A 157 -1.30 -0.11 6.15
CA VAL A 157 -1.40 -0.78 4.84
C VAL A 157 -0.01 -1.09 4.27
N SER A 158 0.93 -0.14 4.33
CA SER A 158 2.31 -0.34 3.90
C SER A 158 2.96 -1.47 4.70
N ARG A 159 2.85 -1.48 6.03
CA ARG A 159 3.36 -2.59 6.84
C ARG A 159 2.84 -3.94 6.34
N LEU A 160 1.53 -4.06 6.17
CA LEU A 160 0.89 -5.34 5.84
C LEU A 160 1.18 -5.80 4.41
N ILE A 161 1.11 -4.90 3.44
CA ILE A 161 1.19 -5.25 2.01
C ILE A 161 2.61 -5.13 1.48
N THR A 162 3.30 -4.03 1.77
CA THR A 162 4.62 -3.77 1.20
C THR A 162 5.74 -4.33 2.06
N ASP A 163 5.75 -4.07 3.37
CA ASP A 163 6.87 -4.46 4.23
C ASP A 163 6.86 -5.98 4.42
N GLU A 164 5.75 -6.51 4.91
CA GLU A 164 5.59 -7.93 5.20
C GLU A 164 5.46 -8.77 3.91
N GLY A 165 5.00 -8.16 2.81
CA GLY A 165 5.00 -8.77 1.47
C GLY A 165 6.35 -8.71 0.75
N GLY A 166 7.36 -8.02 1.30
CA GLY A 166 8.72 -8.00 0.75
C GLY A 166 8.96 -7.03 -0.41
N TRP A 167 8.08 -6.06 -0.62
CA TRP A 167 8.22 -5.00 -1.63
C TRP A 167 9.06 -3.81 -1.12
N GLY A 168 9.11 -3.59 0.20
CA GLY A 168 9.79 -2.45 0.81
C GLY A 168 8.82 -1.62 1.63
N HIS A 169 9.21 -0.40 2.01
CA HIS A 169 8.44 0.47 2.90
C HIS A 169 8.00 1.75 2.23
N LEU A 170 6.71 2.08 2.30
CA LEU A 170 6.12 3.29 1.74
C LEU A 170 5.75 4.30 2.82
N ASP A 171 6.36 5.47 2.74
CA ASP A 171 5.97 6.66 3.51
C ASP A 171 5.24 7.67 2.61
N PHE A 172 4.29 8.41 3.18
CA PHE A 172 3.42 9.33 2.44
C PHE A 172 3.54 10.76 2.96
N GLU A 173 4.07 11.66 2.15
CA GLU A 173 4.13 13.10 2.42
C GLU A 173 2.94 13.81 1.78
N VAL A 174 1.74 13.59 2.34
CA VAL A 174 0.47 14.06 1.74
C VAL A 174 0.29 15.59 1.70
N GLN A 175 1.06 16.32 2.52
CA GLN A 175 1.04 17.78 2.56
C GLN A 175 2.08 18.44 1.64
N ALA A 176 2.98 17.66 1.04
CA ALA A 176 3.93 18.17 0.06
C ALA A 176 3.23 18.65 -1.23
N LYS A 177 3.90 19.54 -1.97
CA LYS A 177 3.46 20.03 -3.29
C LYS A 177 4.60 19.85 -4.30
N PRO A 178 4.49 18.89 -5.25
CA PRO A 178 3.44 17.87 -5.38
C PRO A 178 3.42 16.88 -4.20
N MET A 179 2.37 16.05 -4.09
CA MET A 179 2.33 15.00 -3.06
C MET A 179 3.47 14.01 -3.34
N ARG A 180 4.15 13.56 -2.29
CA ARG A 180 5.28 12.63 -2.42
C ARG A 180 5.01 11.31 -1.73
N VAL A 181 5.48 10.24 -2.36
CA VAL A 181 5.55 8.90 -1.78
C VAL A 181 7.01 8.48 -1.78
N ILE A 182 7.50 8.07 -0.62
CA ILE A 182 8.88 7.66 -0.42
C ILE A 182 8.89 6.14 -0.30
N LEU A 183 9.73 5.49 -1.10
CA LEU A 183 9.95 4.05 -1.03
C LEU A 183 11.37 3.76 -0.54
N THR A 184 11.45 3.08 0.59
CA THR A 184 12.70 2.54 1.14
C THR A 184 12.76 1.04 0.89
N ASN A 185 13.97 0.52 0.62
CA ASN A 185 14.20 -0.91 0.32
C ASN A 185 13.44 -1.43 -0.92
N SER A 186 13.32 -0.59 -1.96
CA SER A 186 12.75 -0.96 -3.26
C SER A 186 13.42 -2.21 -3.84
N GLN A 187 12.61 -3.21 -4.18
CA GLN A 187 13.09 -4.41 -4.88
C GLN A 187 13.58 -4.10 -6.30
N GLU A 188 12.93 -3.19 -7.04
CA GLU A 188 13.38 -2.78 -8.38
C GLU A 188 14.76 -2.13 -8.31
N ALA A 189 14.93 -1.15 -7.41
CA ALA A 189 16.22 -0.48 -7.26
C ALA A 189 17.32 -1.42 -6.78
N ALA A 190 17.00 -2.37 -5.90
CA ALA A 190 17.96 -3.33 -5.38
C ALA A 190 18.46 -4.32 -6.45
N TRP A 191 17.58 -4.75 -7.35
CA TRP A 191 17.94 -5.70 -8.40
C TRP A 191 18.53 -5.07 -9.66
N LEU A 192 18.18 -3.81 -9.95
CA LEU A 192 18.53 -3.13 -11.21
C LEU A 192 19.65 -2.09 -11.05
N GLY A 193 20.04 -1.76 -9.82
CA GLY A 193 21.14 -0.83 -9.57
C GLY A 193 22.53 -1.47 -9.77
N PRO A 194 23.57 -0.63 -10.01
CA PRO A 194 23.52 0.81 -10.24
C PRO A 194 22.95 1.16 -11.62
N ALA A 195 22.35 2.35 -11.75
CA ALA A 195 21.75 2.84 -12.99
C ALA A 195 21.92 4.35 -13.16
N ASP A 196 21.99 4.84 -14.41
CA ASP A 196 22.15 6.27 -14.72
C ASP A 196 20.82 7.05 -14.66
N ARG A 197 19.70 6.36 -14.48
CA ARG A 197 18.33 6.90 -14.51
C ARG A 197 17.41 6.11 -13.58
N PRO A 198 16.22 6.64 -13.26
CA PRO A 198 15.25 5.94 -12.43
C PRO A 198 14.81 4.62 -13.08
N VAL A 199 14.61 3.58 -12.28
CA VAL A 199 14.31 2.22 -12.75
C VAL A 199 13.04 1.63 -12.13
N CYS A 200 12.43 2.28 -11.15
CA CYS A 200 11.29 1.74 -10.41
C CYS A 200 9.97 2.02 -11.14
N HIS A 201 9.89 1.63 -12.41
CA HIS A 201 8.73 1.92 -13.26
C HIS A 201 7.49 1.15 -12.82
N LEU A 202 7.65 -0.09 -12.33
CA LEU A 202 6.53 -0.87 -11.78
C LEU A 202 6.00 -0.19 -10.51
N TYR A 203 6.87 0.26 -9.60
CA TYR A 203 6.44 1.01 -8.40
C TYR A 203 5.77 2.34 -8.72
N ALA A 204 6.28 3.10 -9.71
CA ALA A 204 5.61 4.32 -10.15
C ALA A 204 4.17 4.01 -10.60
N GLY A 205 3.98 2.93 -11.35
CA GLY A 205 2.66 2.41 -11.71
C GLY A 205 1.81 2.08 -10.48
N ILE A 206 2.35 1.29 -9.54
CA ILE A 206 1.65 0.89 -8.30
C ILE A 206 1.19 2.12 -7.51
N VAL A 207 2.08 3.10 -7.29
CA VAL A 207 1.75 4.35 -6.56
C VAL A 207 0.62 5.11 -7.26
N ALA A 208 0.69 5.25 -8.59
CA ALA A 208 -0.34 5.92 -9.37
C ALA A 208 -1.69 5.18 -9.36
N GLY A 209 -1.67 3.85 -9.48
CA GLY A 209 -2.87 3.00 -9.44
C GLY A 209 -3.55 3.07 -8.08
N TYR A 210 -2.77 3.03 -7.01
CA TYR A 210 -3.24 3.19 -5.63
C TYR A 210 -3.91 4.55 -5.41
N ALA A 211 -3.20 5.63 -5.76
CA ALA A 211 -3.69 7.00 -5.61
C ALA A 211 -4.96 7.23 -6.45
N SER A 212 -5.01 6.67 -7.66
CA SER A 212 -6.17 6.76 -8.55
C SER A 212 -7.38 6.02 -8.00
N ALA A 213 -7.19 4.81 -7.45
CA ALA A 213 -8.27 4.02 -6.87
C ALA A 213 -8.91 4.71 -5.65
N ILE A 214 -8.09 5.32 -4.79
CA ILE A 214 -8.53 6.03 -3.58
C ILE A 214 -9.15 7.39 -3.92
N SER A 215 -8.53 8.17 -4.79
CA SER A 215 -9.12 9.46 -5.17
C SER A 215 -10.35 9.29 -6.06
N GLY A 216 -10.43 8.22 -6.85
CA GLY A 216 -11.41 8.11 -7.93
C GLY A 216 -11.11 9.04 -9.12
N GLU A 217 -9.96 9.70 -9.11
CA GLU A 217 -9.41 10.48 -10.22
C GLU A 217 -8.32 9.66 -10.93
N GLU A 218 -8.00 9.99 -12.19
CA GLU A 218 -6.80 9.46 -12.83
C GLU A 218 -5.61 10.29 -12.37
N LEU A 219 -4.68 9.65 -11.67
CA LEU A 219 -3.46 10.26 -11.17
C LEU A 219 -2.25 9.54 -11.74
N ARG A 220 -1.17 10.29 -11.92
CA ARG A 220 0.11 9.78 -12.41
C ARG A 220 1.16 9.93 -11.33
N ALA A 221 2.18 9.09 -11.39
CA ALA A 221 3.32 9.17 -10.50
C ALA A 221 4.62 9.10 -11.29
N ARG A 222 5.59 9.93 -10.91
CA ARG A 222 6.91 9.97 -11.53
C ARG A 222 7.99 9.80 -10.48
N GLU A 223 8.91 8.87 -10.70
CA GLU A 223 10.11 8.72 -9.85
C GLU A 223 11.05 9.90 -10.09
N VAL A 224 11.37 10.65 -9.03
CA VAL A 224 12.21 11.85 -9.07
C VAL A 224 13.57 11.67 -8.40
N GLU A 225 13.66 10.70 -7.48
CA GLU A 225 14.90 10.24 -6.87
C GLU A 225 14.86 8.72 -6.87
N CYS A 226 15.99 8.06 -7.16
CA CYS A 226 16.06 6.60 -7.23
C CYS A 226 17.29 6.07 -6.50
N ARG A 227 17.10 5.06 -5.65
CA ARG A 227 18.21 4.40 -4.97
C ARG A 227 19.20 3.75 -5.95
N ALA A 228 18.73 3.24 -7.09
CA ALA A 228 19.61 2.66 -8.11
C ALA A 228 20.57 3.70 -8.71
N MET A 229 20.22 4.99 -8.66
CA MET A 229 21.06 6.11 -9.09
C MET A 229 21.97 6.65 -7.98
N GLY A 230 22.01 5.99 -6.81
CA GLY A 230 22.80 6.43 -5.66
C GLY A 230 22.07 7.35 -4.69
N ALA A 231 20.77 7.63 -4.88
CA ALA A 231 19.98 8.31 -3.85
C ALA A 231 19.80 7.42 -2.61
N THR A 232 19.44 8.02 -1.47
CA THR A 232 19.23 7.26 -0.22
C THR A 232 17.97 6.39 -0.26
N ARG A 233 16.97 6.81 -1.03
CA ARG A 233 15.64 6.21 -1.17
C ARG A 233 15.05 6.56 -2.53
N CYS A 234 13.99 5.86 -2.91
CA CYS A 234 13.20 6.22 -4.08
C CYS A 234 12.11 7.23 -3.68
N VAL A 235 11.86 8.24 -4.50
CA VAL A 235 10.82 9.25 -4.27
C VAL A 235 9.97 9.38 -5.51
N PHE A 236 8.66 9.30 -5.33
CA PHE A 236 7.66 9.46 -6.39
C PHE A 236 6.85 10.73 -6.11
N GLU A 237 6.70 11.57 -7.13
CA GLU A 237 5.79 12.72 -7.12
C GLU A 237 4.49 12.34 -7.80
N ILE A 238 3.36 12.68 -7.18
CA ILE A 238 2.01 12.40 -7.71
C ILE A 238 1.40 13.68 -8.29
N ASP A 239 0.96 13.60 -9.53
CA ASP A 239 0.28 14.66 -10.27
C ASP A 239 -1.02 14.17 -10.93
N ARG A 240 -1.76 15.14 -11.48
CA ARG A 240 -2.97 14.92 -12.29
C ARG A 240 -2.61 14.97 -13.77
#